data_AF-A0A7W9F487-F1
#
_entry.id   AF-A0A7W9F487-F1
#
_cell.length_a   1.000
_cell.length_b   1.000
_cell.length_c   1.000
_cell.angle_alpha   90.00
_cell.angle_beta   90.00
_cell.angle_gamma   90.00
#
_symmetry.space_group_name_H-M   'P 1'
#
loop_
_entity.id
_entity.type
_entity.pdbx_description
1 polymer ?
#
loop_
_entity_poly.entity_id
_entity_poly.type
_entity_poly.pdbx_seq_one_letter_code
_entity_poly.pdbx_strand_id
1 'polypeptide(L)'
;MSDDILAARTRPDVRLWRKADIDPWRGVSDALIMRRLILCLLVICTACSVAEQPKWAKTVAAYEVPLPTDTDKARFIQLLREVGKARGFHVDAATRDELLIQSEVSPMTFNASVWRGDDEESMASAMDFRDRIGRVWIAFPLGQDSVRSARFREELVPKIKELWPATASLPIMPSGAIPLTKDLVRTPAGYSVKPSAAARYKDADR
;
A
#
# COMPACT_ATOMS: atom_id res chain seq x y z
N MET A 1 -62.80 -23.86 7.13
CA MET A 1 -63.75 -22.80 6.73
C MET A 1 -62.92 -21.69 6.13
N SER A 2 -62.94 -21.35 4.87
CA SER A 2 -63.70 -21.72 3.66
C SER A 2 -63.23 -20.64 2.67
N ASP A 3 -63.09 -20.78 1.38
CA ASP A 3 -63.20 -21.87 0.42
C ASP A 3 -62.45 -21.39 -0.83
N ASP A 4 -62.11 -22.37 -1.67
CA ASP A 4 -61.83 -22.33 -3.10
C ASP A 4 -62.42 -21.17 -3.92
N ILE A 5 -61.80 -20.89 -5.07
CA ILE A 5 -62.45 -21.12 -6.38
C ILE A 5 -61.42 -21.01 -7.52
N LEU A 6 -61.22 -22.16 -8.16
CA LEU A 6 -60.75 -22.37 -9.53
C LEU A 6 -61.71 -21.77 -10.57
N ALA A 7 -61.17 -21.27 -11.68
CA ALA A 7 -61.57 -21.61 -13.07
C ALA A 7 -60.99 -20.53 -14.04
N ALA A 8 -60.09 -20.82 -14.97
CA ALA A 8 -60.14 -21.68 -16.16
C ALA A 8 -60.65 -20.99 -17.44
N ARG A 9 -59.82 -21.11 -18.51
CA ARG A 9 -60.08 -20.95 -19.97
C ARG A 9 -60.26 -19.50 -20.46
N THR A 10 -59.72 -19.06 -21.61
CA THR A 10 -59.70 -19.63 -22.97
C THR A 10 -58.61 -18.96 -23.85
N ARG A 11 -57.93 -19.71 -24.73
CA ARG A 11 -57.34 -19.21 -26.01
C ARG A 11 -58.47 -19.17 -27.06
N PRO A 12 -58.49 -18.28 -28.07
CA PRO A 12 -57.62 -18.28 -29.28
C PRO A 12 -57.17 -16.85 -29.67
N ASP A 13 -56.24 -16.59 -30.60
CA ASP A 13 -56.45 -16.67 -32.05
C ASP A 13 -55.16 -16.29 -32.80
N VAL A 14 -54.99 -16.89 -33.95
CA VAL A 14 -53.87 -16.76 -34.89
C VAL A 14 -54.09 -15.51 -35.75
N ARG A 15 -53.10 -14.61 -35.83
CA ARG A 15 -53.07 -13.65 -36.94
C ARG A 15 -51.66 -13.41 -37.50
N LEU A 16 -51.59 -13.77 -38.77
CA LEU A 16 -50.52 -13.73 -39.74
C LEU A 16 -49.96 -12.32 -40.08
N TRP A 17 -48.66 -12.34 -40.43
CA TRP A 17 -47.86 -11.42 -41.28
C TRP A 17 -47.62 -9.95 -40.88
N ARG A 18 -46.34 -9.64 -40.61
CA ARG A 18 -45.55 -8.68 -41.41
C ARG A 18 -44.05 -8.97 -41.28
N LYS A 19 -43.40 -9.29 -42.40
CA LYS A 19 -41.94 -9.21 -42.54
C LYS A 19 -41.57 -7.73 -42.45
N ALA A 20 -40.68 -7.37 -41.52
CA ALA A 20 -39.99 -6.10 -41.54
C ALA A 20 -38.76 -6.27 -42.43
N ASP A 21 -38.69 -5.45 -43.48
CA ASP A 21 -37.55 -5.35 -44.38
C ASP A 21 -36.32 -4.87 -43.61
N ILE A 22 -35.27 -5.69 -43.60
CA ILE A 22 -33.96 -5.35 -43.04
C ILE A 22 -33.21 -4.59 -44.15
N ASP A 23 -33.01 -3.30 -43.94
CA ASP A 23 -32.26 -2.41 -44.83
C ASP A 23 -30.74 -2.67 -44.70
N PRO A 24 -30.04 -3.16 -45.74
CA PRO A 24 -28.65 -3.63 -45.64
C PRO A 24 -27.59 -2.51 -45.66
N TRP A 25 -27.97 -1.23 -45.69
CA TRP A 25 -27.03 -0.12 -45.90
C TRP A 25 -26.56 0.62 -44.62
N ARG A 26 -26.85 0.09 -43.42
CA ARG A 26 -26.35 0.66 -42.13
C ARG A 26 -24.98 0.13 -41.67
N GLY A 27 -24.19 -0.53 -42.54
CA GLY A 27 -22.97 -1.23 -42.11
C GLY A 27 -21.64 -0.46 -42.24
N VAL A 28 -21.59 0.65 -42.97
CA VAL A 28 -20.30 1.26 -43.37
C VAL A 28 -19.86 2.40 -42.44
N SER A 29 -20.79 3.05 -41.74
CA SER A 29 -20.51 4.19 -40.85
C SER A 29 -19.99 3.78 -39.47
N ASP A 30 -20.39 2.62 -38.96
CA ASP A 30 -20.09 2.20 -37.59
C ASP A 30 -18.66 1.68 -37.42
N ALA A 31 -18.09 1.05 -38.44
CA ALA A 31 -16.72 0.53 -38.41
C ALA A 31 -15.66 1.66 -38.33
N LEU A 32 -15.93 2.82 -38.93
CA LEU A 32 -15.02 3.96 -38.91
C LEU A 32 -15.06 4.70 -37.55
N ILE A 33 -16.25 4.77 -36.93
CA ILE A 33 -16.47 5.37 -35.60
C ILE A 33 -15.86 4.47 -34.51
N MET A 34 -16.07 3.15 -34.60
CA MET A 34 -15.52 2.17 -33.67
C MET A 34 -13.98 2.11 -33.72
N ARG A 35 -13.37 2.24 -34.91
CA ARG A 35 -11.89 2.29 -35.07
C ARG A 35 -11.28 3.57 -34.48
N ARG A 36 -11.97 4.71 -34.54
CA ARG A 36 -11.53 5.97 -33.91
C ARG A 36 -11.66 5.92 -32.38
N LEU A 37 -12.72 5.31 -31.85
CA LEU A 37 -12.91 5.10 -30.41
C LEU A 37 -11.84 4.17 -29.80
N ILE A 38 -11.46 3.11 -30.51
CA ILE A 38 -10.39 2.19 -30.07
C ILE A 38 -9.01 2.89 -30.03
N LEU A 39 -8.73 3.79 -30.97
CA LEU A 39 -7.49 4.58 -30.97
C LEU A 39 -7.44 5.61 -29.83
N CYS A 40 -8.57 6.23 -29.47
CA CYS A 40 -8.64 7.13 -28.31
C CYS A 40 -8.45 6.39 -26.97
N LEU A 41 -8.97 5.17 -26.83
CA LEU A 41 -8.76 4.33 -25.65
C LEU A 41 -7.28 3.93 -25.45
N LEU A 42 -6.54 3.69 -26.53
CA LEU A 42 -5.11 3.34 -26.45
C LEU A 42 -4.21 4.53 -26.05
N VAL A 43 -4.62 5.78 -26.31
CA VAL A 43 -3.86 6.98 -25.93
C VAL A 43 -4.04 7.32 -24.44
N ILE A 44 -5.14 6.92 -23.81
CA ILE A 44 -5.38 7.19 -22.38
C ILE A 44 -4.56 6.23 -21.49
N CYS A 45 -4.28 5.01 -21.97
CA CYS A 45 -3.52 4.00 -21.22
C CYS A 45 -2.00 4.26 -21.15
N THR A 46 -1.44 5.18 -21.95
CA THR A 46 0.00 5.52 -21.90
C THR A 46 0.33 6.64 -20.91
N ALA A 47 -0.68 7.28 -20.30
CA ALA A 47 -0.48 8.38 -19.36
C ALA A 47 -0.31 7.93 -17.89
N CYS A 48 -0.30 6.63 -17.61
CA CYS A 48 0.09 6.10 -16.30
C CYS A 48 1.64 6.01 -16.20
N SER A 49 2.34 7.12 -16.36
CA SER A 49 3.74 7.20 -15.94
C SER A 49 3.79 7.15 -14.41
N VAL A 50 4.81 6.48 -13.85
CA VAL A 50 5.08 6.52 -12.41
C VAL A 50 5.20 7.98 -12.00
N ALA A 51 4.27 8.48 -11.17
CA ALA A 51 4.38 9.84 -10.65
C ALA A 51 5.70 9.93 -9.87
N GLU A 52 6.57 10.84 -10.28
CA GLU A 52 7.86 11.05 -9.61
C GLU A 52 7.60 11.35 -8.13
N GLN A 53 8.08 10.47 -7.25
CA GLN A 53 7.96 10.67 -5.82
C GLN A 53 8.79 11.90 -5.45
N PRO A 54 8.22 12.86 -4.72
CA PRO A 54 8.99 14.04 -4.34
C PRO A 54 10.19 13.62 -3.49
N LYS A 55 11.34 14.28 -3.68
CA LYS A 55 12.60 13.91 -3.01
C LYS A 55 12.49 13.78 -1.48
N TRP A 56 11.61 14.56 -0.87
CA TRP A 56 11.37 14.51 0.58
C TRP A 56 10.72 13.20 1.06
N ALA A 57 9.99 12.48 0.19
CA ALA A 57 9.37 11.19 0.53
C ALA A 57 10.35 10.02 0.46
N LYS A 58 11.55 10.24 -0.08
CA LYS A 58 12.60 9.22 -0.21
C LYS A 58 12.97 8.68 1.17
N THR A 59 12.88 7.36 1.37
CA THR A 59 13.39 6.72 2.59
C THR A 59 14.91 6.85 2.67
N VAL A 60 15.41 7.26 3.84
CA VAL A 60 16.84 7.47 4.10
C VAL A 60 17.38 6.56 5.20
N ALA A 61 16.50 5.97 6.01
CA ALA A 61 16.86 4.95 6.99
C ALA A 61 15.68 4.01 7.25
N ALA A 62 15.96 2.75 7.56
CA ALA A 62 14.94 1.83 8.05
C ALA A 62 15.55 0.78 8.99
N TYR A 63 14.71 0.23 9.86
CA TYR A 63 15.09 -0.76 10.86
C TYR A 63 14.01 -1.81 11.01
N GLU A 64 14.42 -3.05 11.27
CA GLU A 64 13.54 -4.10 11.77
C GLU A 64 13.54 -4.09 13.30
N VAL A 65 12.36 -4.06 13.91
CA VAL A 65 12.13 -4.13 15.36
C VAL A 65 11.37 -5.43 15.68
N PRO A 66 11.90 -6.31 16.54
CA PRO A 66 11.24 -7.56 16.92
C PRO A 66 10.13 -7.28 17.93
N LEU A 67 8.88 -7.30 17.46
CA LEU A 67 7.66 -7.07 18.25
C LEU A 67 6.74 -8.31 18.20
N PRO A 68 7.17 -9.47 18.75
CA PRO A 68 6.45 -10.73 18.58
C PRO A 68 5.11 -10.79 19.32
N THR A 69 4.91 -9.94 20.34
CA THR A 69 3.70 -9.95 21.17
C THR A 69 2.89 -8.66 21.03
N ASP A 70 1.61 -8.71 21.36
CA ASP A 70 0.76 -7.52 21.39
C ASP A 70 1.21 -6.52 22.47
N THR A 71 1.82 -7.00 23.56
CA THR A 71 2.45 -6.15 24.57
C THR A 71 3.64 -5.38 24.00
N ASP A 72 4.49 -6.01 23.20
CA ASP A 72 5.61 -5.34 22.53
C ASP A 72 5.10 -4.27 21.55
N LYS A 73 4.09 -4.60 20.75
CA LYS A 73 3.46 -3.66 19.81
C LYS A 73 2.84 -2.47 20.51
N ALA A 74 2.10 -2.69 21.60
CA ALA A 74 1.51 -1.61 22.40
C ALA A 74 2.59 -0.72 23.01
N ARG A 75 3.67 -1.31 23.54
CA ARG A 75 4.83 -0.57 24.07
C ARG A 75 5.52 0.26 22.99
N PHE A 76 5.66 -0.30 21.79
CA PHE A 76 6.23 0.40 20.64
C PHE A 76 5.38 1.60 20.22
N ILE A 77 4.06 1.46 20.13
CA ILE A 77 3.14 2.58 19.85
C ILE A 77 3.27 3.68 20.92
N GLN A 78 3.37 3.31 22.19
CA GLN A 78 3.55 4.30 23.26
C GLN A 78 4.88 5.06 23.14
N LEU A 79 5.97 4.37 22.78
CA LEU A 79 7.25 5.01 22.51
C LEU A 79 7.13 6.00 21.33
N LEU A 80 6.48 5.61 20.23
CA LEU A 80 6.26 6.50 19.09
C LEU A 80 5.49 7.75 19.52
N ARG A 81 4.45 7.59 20.35
CA ARG A 81 3.64 8.70 20.88
C ARG A 81 4.43 9.61 21.80
N GLU A 82 5.24 9.07 22.70
CA GLU A 82 6.09 9.83 23.62
C GLU A 82 7.06 10.72 22.83
N VAL A 83 7.85 10.12 21.94
CA VAL A 83 8.87 10.84 21.17
C VAL A 83 8.24 11.77 20.14
N GLY A 84 7.16 11.33 19.48
CA GLY A 84 6.40 12.14 18.53
C GLY A 84 5.82 13.40 19.18
N LYS A 85 5.13 13.25 20.31
CA LYS A 85 4.52 14.38 21.03
C LYS A 85 5.56 15.42 21.46
N ALA A 86 6.73 14.99 21.92
CA ALA A 86 7.83 15.90 22.28
C ALA A 86 8.32 16.77 21.10
N ARG A 87 8.04 16.35 19.86
CA ARG A 87 8.40 17.05 18.61
C ARG A 87 7.21 17.70 17.90
N GLY A 88 6.02 17.67 18.50
CA GLY A 88 4.79 18.17 17.90
C GLY A 88 4.29 17.31 16.73
N PHE A 89 4.49 16.00 16.82
CA PHE A 89 3.97 15.00 15.88
C PHE A 89 2.88 14.18 16.55
N HIS A 90 1.96 13.64 15.75
CA HIS A 90 0.98 12.65 16.21
C HIS A 90 1.28 11.27 15.61
N VAL A 91 0.61 10.26 16.17
CA VAL A 91 0.79 8.86 15.79
C VAL A 91 -0.55 8.26 15.50
N ASP A 92 -0.71 7.78 14.28
CA ASP A 92 -1.84 6.97 13.87
C ASP A 92 -1.41 5.52 13.87
N ALA A 93 -2.09 4.70 14.65
CA ALA A 93 -1.88 3.27 14.69
C ALA A 93 -3.19 2.59 14.32
N ALA A 94 -3.14 1.68 13.36
CA ALA A 94 -4.30 0.95 12.91
C ALA A 94 -4.92 0.17 14.09
N THR A 95 -6.22 0.31 14.22
CA THR A 95 -7.04 -0.49 15.12
C THR A 95 -7.07 -1.95 14.67
N ARG A 96 -7.54 -2.83 15.55
CA ARG A 96 -7.68 -4.25 15.22
C ARG A 96 -8.58 -4.49 14.01
N ASP A 97 -9.67 -3.74 13.90
CA ASP A 97 -10.63 -3.88 12.79
C ASP A 97 -10.04 -3.38 11.46
N GLU A 98 -9.31 -2.27 11.49
CA GLU A 98 -8.57 -1.80 10.31
C GLU A 98 -7.49 -2.79 9.88
N LEU A 99 -6.77 -3.40 10.82
CA LEU A 99 -5.77 -4.44 10.52
C LEU A 99 -6.40 -5.70 9.94
N LEU A 100 -7.62 -6.08 10.38
CA LEU A 100 -8.37 -7.19 9.80
C LEU A 100 -8.69 -6.92 8.32
N ILE A 101 -9.19 -5.72 8.01
CA ILE A 101 -9.50 -5.30 6.64
C ILE A 101 -8.23 -5.24 5.78
N GLN A 102 -7.16 -4.61 6.28
CA GLN A 102 -5.87 -4.52 5.56
C GLN A 102 -5.27 -5.90 5.29
N SER A 103 -5.47 -6.85 6.21
CA SER A 103 -4.98 -8.23 6.10
C SER A 103 -5.65 -9.05 5.01
N GLU A 104 -6.80 -8.62 4.49
CA GLU A 104 -7.46 -9.30 3.35
C GLU A 104 -6.59 -9.25 2.08
N VAL A 105 -5.82 -8.17 1.90
CA VAL A 105 -4.91 -8.00 0.77
C VAL A 105 -3.54 -8.59 1.08
N SER A 106 -2.98 -8.27 2.24
CA SER A 106 -1.67 -8.75 2.68
C SER A 106 -1.66 -8.91 4.20
N PRO A 107 -1.48 -10.14 4.74
CA PRO A 107 -1.45 -10.38 6.17
C PRO A 107 -0.52 -9.42 6.91
N MET A 108 -1.06 -8.75 7.91
CA MET A 108 -0.41 -7.71 8.69
C MET A 108 -0.96 -7.73 10.11
N THR A 109 -0.11 -7.52 11.10
CA THR A 109 -0.52 -7.45 12.51
C THR A 109 -0.07 -6.16 13.21
N PHE A 110 0.58 -5.26 12.47
CA PHE A 110 0.99 -3.97 12.94
C PHE A 110 1.07 -2.96 11.79
N ASN A 111 0.47 -1.79 11.97
CA ASN A 111 0.61 -0.64 11.08
C ASN A 111 0.51 0.63 11.93
N ALA A 112 1.54 1.47 11.88
CA ALA A 112 1.53 2.78 12.50
C ALA A 112 2.35 3.79 11.69
N SER A 113 1.93 5.03 11.70
CA SER A 113 2.63 6.15 11.09
C SER A 113 2.75 7.29 12.09
N VAL A 114 3.87 8.00 12.00
CA VAL A 114 4.11 9.23 12.74
C VAL A 114 4.02 10.37 11.75
N TRP A 115 3.22 11.39 12.06
CA TRP A 115 2.88 12.46 11.13
C TRP A 115 3.19 13.84 11.70
N ARG A 116 3.53 14.77 10.82
CA ARG A 116 3.58 16.20 11.11
C ARG A 116 2.32 16.88 10.57
N GLY A 117 1.82 17.85 11.33
CA GLY A 117 0.65 18.64 10.92
C GLY A 117 -0.62 17.80 11.04
N ASP A 118 -1.57 18.01 10.15
CA ASP A 118 -2.78 17.20 10.00
C ASP A 118 -2.56 16.22 8.83
N ASP A 119 -1.69 15.22 9.05
CA ASP A 119 -1.26 14.21 8.06
C ASP A 119 -0.54 14.76 6.81
N GLU A 120 0.07 15.93 6.93
CA GLU A 120 0.75 16.59 5.81
C GLU A 120 2.03 15.87 5.38
N GLU A 121 2.74 15.28 6.34
CA GLU A 121 4.07 14.70 6.11
C GLU A 121 4.35 13.55 7.07
N SER A 122 4.67 12.38 6.50
CA SER A 122 5.10 11.23 7.30
C SER A 122 6.53 11.47 7.81
N MET A 123 6.71 11.31 9.12
CA MET A 123 8.01 11.37 9.81
C MET A 123 8.61 9.98 10.02
N ALA A 124 7.75 8.96 10.13
CA ALA A 124 8.10 7.55 10.09
C ALA A 124 6.87 6.71 9.74
N SER A 125 7.08 5.54 9.15
CA SER A 125 6.03 4.54 8.95
C SER A 125 6.54 3.17 9.39
N ALA A 126 5.73 2.43 10.13
CA ALA A 126 6.09 1.19 10.78
C ALA A 126 5.04 0.11 10.51
N MET A 127 5.43 -0.98 9.87
CA MET A 127 4.50 -2.08 9.54
C MET A 127 5.20 -3.44 9.49
N ASP A 128 4.45 -4.52 9.73
CA ASP A 128 4.87 -5.87 9.39
C ASP A 128 4.12 -6.39 8.15
N PHE A 129 4.61 -7.49 7.58
CA PHE A 129 4.00 -8.12 6.41
C PHE A 129 4.05 -9.64 6.56
N ARG A 130 3.31 -10.35 5.69
CA ARG A 130 3.14 -11.82 5.69
C ARG A 130 4.41 -12.62 6.00
N ASP A 131 5.55 -12.24 5.44
CA ASP A 131 6.83 -12.95 5.58
C ASP A 131 7.62 -12.60 6.86
N ARG A 132 7.11 -11.66 7.67
CA ARG A 132 7.78 -11.11 8.84
C ARG A 132 6.83 -10.67 9.95
N ILE A 133 5.70 -11.37 10.13
CA ILE A 133 4.77 -11.08 11.23
C ILE A 133 5.51 -11.09 12.57
N GLY A 134 5.29 -10.04 13.37
CA GLY A 134 6.02 -9.82 14.63
C GLY A 134 7.43 -9.24 14.46
N ARG A 135 7.84 -8.86 13.25
CA ARG A 135 9.07 -8.14 12.93
C ARG A 135 8.72 -6.90 12.12
N VAL A 136 8.45 -5.81 12.83
CA VAL A 136 8.00 -4.56 12.25
C VAL A 136 9.17 -3.84 11.60
N TRP A 137 8.98 -3.41 10.36
CA TRP A 137 9.91 -2.52 9.68
C TRP A 137 9.45 -1.08 9.89
N ILE A 138 10.29 -0.27 10.53
CA ILE A 138 10.12 1.18 10.64
C ILE A 138 11.04 1.88 9.63
N ALA A 139 10.46 2.69 8.76
CA ALA A 139 11.15 3.49 7.75
C ALA A 139 11.04 4.99 8.07
N PHE A 140 12.09 5.73 7.74
CA PHE A 140 12.21 7.16 7.95
C PHE A 140 12.48 7.84 6.60
N PRO A 141 11.55 8.69 6.12
CA PRO A 141 11.77 9.51 4.93
C PRO A 141 12.78 10.63 5.20
N LEU A 142 13.28 11.25 4.13
CA LEU A 142 14.14 12.43 4.19
C LEU A 142 13.41 13.59 4.88
N GLY A 143 12.12 13.76 4.57
CA GLY A 143 11.28 14.86 5.01
C GLY A 143 11.51 16.16 4.23
N GLN A 144 10.51 17.04 4.26
CA GLN A 144 10.54 18.39 3.70
C GLN A 144 11.54 19.26 4.47
N ASP A 145 11.56 19.11 5.80
CA ASP A 145 12.64 19.58 6.67
C ASP A 145 13.51 18.38 7.09
N SER A 146 14.62 18.22 6.39
CA SER A 146 15.52 17.09 6.60
C SER A 146 16.25 17.11 7.93
N VAL A 147 16.52 18.29 8.49
CA VAL A 147 17.16 18.44 9.80
C VAL A 147 16.20 18.02 10.90
N ARG A 148 14.93 18.43 10.82
CA ARG A 148 13.90 18.03 11.78
C ARG A 148 13.65 16.52 11.73
N SER A 149 13.54 15.96 10.53
CA SER A 149 13.33 14.52 10.33
C SER A 149 14.51 13.69 10.83
N ALA A 150 15.74 14.13 10.57
CA ALA A 150 16.94 13.51 11.10
C ALA A 150 16.96 13.53 12.63
N ARG A 151 16.65 14.67 13.27
CA ARG A 151 16.60 14.79 14.74
C ARG A 151 15.58 13.86 15.37
N PHE A 152 14.40 13.72 14.75
CA PHE A 152 13.39 12.79 15.23
C PHE A 152 13.89 11.34 15.20
N ARG A 153 14.48 10.92 14.07
CA ARG A 153 15.10 9.59 13.94
C ARG A 153 16.24 9.38 14.95
N GLU A 154 17.11 10.37 15.11
CA GLU A 154 18.26 10.33 16.02
C GLU A 154 17.85 10.22 17.49
N GLU A 155 16.66 10.70 17.85
CA GLU A 155 16.09 10.53 19.19
C GLU A 155 15.36 9.19 19.35
N LEU A 156 14.55 8.80 18.36
CA LEU A 156 13.71 7.61 18.44
C LEU A 156 14.53 6.32 18.36
N VAL A 157 15.49 6.22 17.42
CA VAL A 157 16.21 4.96 17.15
C VAL A 157 17.02 4.47 18.36
N PRO A 158 17.76 5.30 19.12
CA PRO A 158 18.42 4.85 20.33
C PRO A 158 17.46 4.27 21.37
N LYS A 159 16.31 4.91 21.61
CA LYS A 159 15.27 4.40 22.53
C LYS A 159 14.69 3.06 22.06
N ILE A 160 14.48 2.90 20.75
CA ILE A 160 14.08 1.61 20.17
C ILE A 160 15.13 0.55 20.48
N LYS A 161 16.41 0.82 20.23
CA LYS A 161 17.49 -0.15 20.46
C LYS A 161 17.70 -0.47 21.94
N GLU A 162 17.41 0.47 22.83
CA GLU A 162 17.44 0.23 24.27
C GLU A 162 16.36 -0.77 24.69
N LEU A 163 15.14 -0.60 24.19
CA LEU A 163 14.00 -1.49 24.51
C LEU A 163 14.05 -2.82 23.75
N TRP A 164 14.56 -2.81 22.52
CA TRP A 164 14.68 -3.98 21.64
C TRP A 164 16.11 -4.07 21.07
N PRO A 165 17.09 -4.60 21.83
CA PRO A 165 18.49 -4.66 21.41
C PRO A 165 18.74 -5.45 20.12
N ALA A 166 17.83 -6.35 19.76
CA ALA A 166 17.88 -7.12 18.52
C ALA A 166 17.40 -6.34 17.28
N THR A 167 17.05 -5.06 17.41
CA THR A 167 16.72 -4.18 16.28
C THR A 167 17.86 -4.12 15.27
N ALA A 168 17.55 -4.40 14.01
CA ALA A 168 18.52 -4.53 12.93
C ALA A 168 18.32 -3.42 11.88
N SER A 169 19.40 -2.78 11.42
CA SER A 169 19.32 -1.83 10.31
C SER A 169 18.99 -2.55 9.00
N LEU A 170 18.18 -1.91 8.16
CA LEU A 170 17.88 -2.35 6.80
C LEU A 170 18.72 -1.52 5.81
N PRO A 171 19.25 -2.14 4.74
CA PRO A 171 19.95 -1.39 3.72
C PRO A 171 18.95 -0.55 2.91
N ILE A 172 19.29 0.71 2.67
CA ILE A 172 18.50 1.63 1.85
C ILE A 172 19.22 1.81 0.50
N MET A 173 18.52 1.54 -0.59
CA MET A 173 19.09 1.62 -1.93
C MET A 173 19.19 3.08 -2.39
N PRO A 174 19.99 3.39 -3.44
CA PRO A 174 20.10 4.75 -3.96
C PRO A 174 18.76 5.39 -4.33
N SER A 175 17.77 4.61 -4.77
CA SER A 175 16.40 5.08 -5.03
C SER A 175 15.58 5.39 -3.77
N GLY A 176 16.07 5.01 -2.58
CA GLY A 176 15.31 5.02 -1.32
C GLY A 176 14.55 3.73 -1.06
N ALA A 177 14.53 2.77 -1.99
CA ALA A 177 13.85 1.50 -1.78
C ALA A 177 14.54 0.64 -0.71
N ILE A 178 13.75 -0.10 0.06
CA ILE A 178 14.24 -1.21 0.89
C ILE A 178 14.21 -2.48 0.02
N PRO A 179 15.31 -3.26 -0.06
CA PRO A 179 15.34 -4.50 -0.82
C PRO A 179 14.29 -5.51 -0.35
N LEU A 180 13.89 -6.40 -1.25
CA LEU A 180 12.93 -7.46 -0.94
C LEU A 180 13.49 -8.38 0.14
N THR A 181 12.63 -8.87 1.04
CA THR A 181 13.00 -9.77 2.13
C THR A 181 13.81 -10.97 1.66
N LYS A 182 13.38 -11.59 0.55
CA LYS A 182 14.07 -12.74 -0.06
C LYS A 182 15.49 -12.44 -0.52
N ASP A 183 15.82 -11.17 -0.74
CA ASP A 183 17.13 -10.69 -1.17
C ASP A 183 17.95 -10.14 0.01
N LEU A 184 17.42 -10.17 1.23
CA LEU A 184 18.13 -9.77 2.45
C LEU A 184 18.73 -10.96 3.19
N VAL A 185 19.87 -10.73 3.83
CA VAL A 185 20.55 -11.65 4.76
C VAL A 185 20.82 -10.91 6.05
N ARG A 186 20.46 -11.52 7.18
CA ARG A 186 20.75 -10.95 8.50
C ARG A 186 22.22 -11.17 8.86
N THR A 187 22.87 -10.14 9.37
CA THR A 187 24.26 -10.11 9.82
C THR A 187 24.32 -9.56 11.26
N PRO A 188 25.47 -9.65 11.95
CA PRO A 188 25.62 -9.02 13.26
C PRO A 188 25.42 -7.49 13.25
N ALA A 189 25.66 -6.84 12.11
CA ALA A 189 25.53 -5.39 11.95
C ALA A 189 24.13 -4.92 11.47
N GLY A 190 23.21 -5.84 11.18
CA GLY A 190 21.89 -5.55 10.62
C GLY A 190 21.54 -6.48 9.47
N TYR A 191 21.10 -5.92 8.35
CA TYR A 191 20.85 -6.67 7.11
C TYR A 191 21.80 -6.25 6.00
N SER A 192 22.07 -7.17 5.08
CA SER A 192 22.81 -6.92 3.84
C SER A 192 22.10 -7.56 2.66
N VAL A 193 22.28 -6.97 1.47
CA VAL A 193 21.71 -7.53 0.23
C VAL A 193 22.51 -8.76 -0.18
N LYS A 194 21.83 -9.83 -0.57
CA LYS A 194 22.44 -11.02 -1.16
C LYS A 194 23.33 -10.61 -2.34
N PRO A 195 24.60 -11.03 -2.40
CA PRO A 195 25.49 -10.68 -3.52
C PRO A 195 24.89 -11.02 -4.89
N SER A 196 24.19 -12.15 -4.99
CA SER A 196 23.51 -12.59 -6.22
C SER A 196 22.33 -11.72 -6.66
N ALA A 197 21.75 -10.91 -5.76
CA ALA A 197 20.66 -9.99 -6.06
C ALA A 197 21.10 -8.52 -6.15
N ALA A 198 22.34 -8.20 -5.71
CA ALA A 198 22.82 -6.82 -5.57
C ALA A 198 22.73 -5.99 -6.86
N ALA A 199 22.92 -6.61 -8.03
CA ALA A 199 22.82 -5.94 -9.32
C ALA A 199 21.44 -5.31 -9.59
N ARG A 200 20.36 -5.86 -9.01
CA ARG A 200 18.98 -5.36 -9.22
C ARG A 200 18.72 -4.01 -8.56
N TYR A 201 19.59 -3.59 -7.65
CA TYR A 201 19.35 -2.43 -6.78
C TYR A 201 20.37 -1.30 -7.00
N LYS A 202 21.15 -1.37 -8.07
CA LYS A 202 22.20 -0.38 -8.37
C LYS A 202 21.67 0.89 -9.05
N ASP A 203 20.45 0.86 -9.58
CA ASP A 203 19.87 1.98 -10.32
C ASP A 203 19.15 2.94 -9.37
N ALA A 204 19.57 4.22 -9.38
CA ALA A 204 19.01 5.26 -8.52
C ALA A 204 17.75 5.94 -9.09
N ASP A 205 17.53 5.86 -10.41
CA ASP A 205 16.70 6.82 -11.16
C ASP A 205 15.82 6.18 -12.26
N ARG A 206 15.19 5.02 -12.02
CA ARG A 206 14.16 4.50 -12.95
C ARG A 206 12.76 4.96 -12.58
#